data_AF-A0A3D8K1T1-F1
#
_entry.id   AF-A0A3D8K1T1-F1
#
_cell.length_a   1.000
_cell.length_b   1.000
_cell.length_c   1.000
_cell.angle_alpha   90.00
_cell.angle_beta   90.00
_cell.angle_gamma   90.00
#
_symmetry.space_group_name_H-M   'P 1'
#
loop_
_entity.id
_entity.type
_entity.pdbx_description
1 polymer ?
#
loop_
_entity_poly.entity_id
_entity_poly.type
_entity_poly.pdbx_seq_one_letter_code
_entity_poly.pdbx_strand_id
1 'polypeptide(L)' 'MFIILFVLFVSAAVLIIINLTGDPGIDYWDLDGENKPPVSKLDALRNLPVFYGAGVVLIGTFITYLLVRR' A
#
# COMPACT_ATOMS: atom_id res chain seq x y z
N MET A 1 -21.07 1.53 -11.32
CA MET A 1 -20.24 2.72 -10.98
C MET A 1 -19.79 2.69 -9.51
N PHE A 2 -20.70 2.69 -8.53
CA PHE A 2 -20.32 2.62 -7.11
C PHE A 2 -19.48 1.40 -6.71
N ILE A 3 -19.78 0.21 -7.26
CA ILE A 3 -18.98 -1.00 -7.03
C ILE A 3 -17.54 -0.82 -7.51
N ILE A 4 -17.33 -0.18 -8.67
CA ILE A 4 -15.99 0.07 -9.22
C ILE A 4 -15.22 1.02 -8.30
N LEU A 5 -15.84 2.11 -7.86
CA LEU A 5 -15.23 3.05 -6.92
C LEU A 5 -14.88 2.38 -5.59
N PHE A 6 -15.76 1.51 -5.09
CA PHE A 6 -15.51 0.75 -3.88
C PHE A 6 -14.31 -0.20 -4.02
N VAL A 7 -14.25 -0.97 -5.12
CA VAL A 7 -13.13 -1.88 -5.39
C VAL A 7 -11.82 -1.11 -5.51
N LEU A 8 -11.81 0.03 -6.21
CA LEU A 8 -10.61 0.87 -6.34
C LEU A 8 -10.18 1.44 -4.99
N PHE A 9 -11.12 1.93 -4.19
CA PHE A 9 -10.84 2.48 -2.85
C PHE A 9 -10.25 1.41 -1.92
N VAL A 10 -10.88 0.24 -1.84
CA VAL A 10 -10.41 -0.88 -1.00
C VAL A 10 -9.04 -1.38 -1.47
N SER A 11 -8.84 -1.55 -2.78
CA SER A 11 -7.56 -2.02 -3.32
C SER A 11 -6.43 -1.03 -3.06
N ALA A 12 -6.70 0.28 -3.22
CA ALA A 12 -5.74 1.32 -2.90
C ALA A 12 -5.37 1.34 -1.41
N ALA A 13 -6.37 1.21 -0.52
CA ALA A 13 -6.14 1.13 0.91
C ALA A 13 -5.27 -0.08 1.30
N VAL A 14 -5.53 -1.25 0.71
CA VAL A 14 -4.74 -2.46 0.94
C VAL A 14 -3.28 -2.28 0.50
N LEU A 15 -3.04 -1.66 -0.68
CA LEU A 15 -1.68 -1.39 -1.15
C LEU A 15 -0.91 -0.43 -0.23
N ILE A 16 -1.59 0.60 0.30
CA ILE A 16 -1.03 1.52 1.29
C ILE A 16 -0.65 0.77 2.57
N ILE A 17 -1.53 -0.09 3.08
CA ILE A 17 -1.28 -0.90 4.29
C ILE A 17 -0.08 -1.83 4.07
N ILE A 18 0.01 -2.51 2.92
CA ILE A 18 1.13 -3.41 2.59
C ILE A 18 2.46 -2.66 2.55
N ASN A 19 2.45 -1.43 2.03
CA ASN A 19 3.65 -0.57 2.00
C ASN A 19 4.05 -0.10 3.40
N LEU A 20 3.09 0.23 4.27
CA LEU A 20 3.36 0.68 5.63
C LEU A 20 3.79 -0.44 6.58
N THR A 21 3.20 -1.62 6.44
CA THR A 21 3.47 -2.80 7.31
C THR A 21 4.66 -3.62 6.84
N GLY A 22 5.36 -3.16 5.80
CA GLY A 22 6.46 -3.88 5.19
C GLY A 22 7.82 -3.68 5.82
N ASP A 23 7.94 -2.81 6.81
CA ASP A 23 9.17 -2.64 7.56
C ASP A 23 9.38 -3.86 8.48
N PRO A 24 10.40 -4.70 8.25
CA PRO A 24 10.69 -5.83 9.12
C PRO A 24 11.19 -5.41 10.51
N GLY A 25 11.41 -4.10 10.74
CA GLY A 25 12.03 -3.59 11.95
C GLY A 25 13.54 -3.85 11.94
N ILE A 26 14.27 -3.10 12.76
CA ILE A 26 15.69 -3.32 12.95
C ILE A 26 15.84 -4.56 13.84
N ASP A 27 16.50 -5.60 13.33
CA ASP A 27 16.92 -6.73 14.15
C ASP A 27 18.13 -6.32 14.99
N TYR A 28 17.87 -5.90 16.24
CA TYR A 28 18.92 -5.50 17.17
C TYR A 28 19.82 -6.65 17.63
N TRP A 29 19.46 -7.89 17.29
CA TRP A 29 20.23 -9.10 17.60
C TRP A 29 21.11 -9.58 16.44
N ASP A 30 20.98 -8.97 15.26
CA ASP A 30 21.82 -9.21 14.08
C ASP A 30 23.15 -8.45 14.19
N LEU A 31 24.03 -8.93 15.08
CA LEU A 31 25.31 -8.30 15.39
C LEU A 31 26.39 -8.52 14.32
N ASP A 32 26.23 -9.55 13.48
CA ASP A 32 27.13 -9.89 12.37
C ASP A 32 26.61 -9.44 11.00
N GLY A 33 25.34 -9.04 10.92
CA GLY A 33 24.73 -8.52 9.69
C GLY A 33 24.41 -9.61 8.67
N GLU A 34 24.38 -10.88 9.10
CA GLU A 34 24.09 -12.00 8.21
C GLU A 34 22.58 -12.23 8.03
N ASN A 35 21.74 -11.72 8.94
CA ASN A 35 20.29 -11.85 8.80
C ASN A 35 19.74 -10.87 7.75
N LYS A 36 19.71 -11.35 6.50
CA LYS A 36 18.97 -10.65 5.44
C LYS A 36 17.47 -10.76 5.70
N PRO A 37 16.71 -9.66 5.55
CA PRO A 37 15.25 -9.71 5.67
C PRO A 37 14.69 -10.72 4.65
N PRO A 38 13.70 -11.54 5.05
CA PRO A 38 13.13 -12.55 4.18
C PRO A 38 12.48 -11.90 2.96
N VAL A 39 12.96 -12.25 1.77
CA VAL A 39 12.40 -11.76 0.50
C VAL A 39 10.98 -12.29 0.31
N SER A 40 10.02 -11.38 0.26
CA SER A 40 8.60 -11.69 0.06
C SER A 40 8.14 -11.26 -1.32
N LYS A 41 7.20 -12.00 -1.92
CA LYS A 41 6.53 -11.58 -3.16
C LYS A 41 5.78 -10.25 -3.00
N LEU A 42 5.44 -9.88 -1.76
CA LEU A 42 4.82 -8.59 -1.44
C LEU A 42 5.79 -7.42 -1.58
N ASP A 43 7.11 -7.65 -1.55
CA ASP A 43 8.11 -6.59 -1.70
C ASP A 43 8.06 -5.93 -3.09
N ALA A 44 7.57 -6.66 -4.10
CA ALA A 44 7.30 -6.09 -5.42
C ALA A 44 6.27 -4.93 -5.37
N LEU A 45 5.35 -4.97 -4.41
CA LEU A 45 4.33 -3.93 -4.20
C LEU A 45 4.80 -2.85 -3.22
N ARG A 46 5.89 -3.08 -2.48
CA ARG A 46 6.45 -2.17 -1.47
C ARG A 46 7.46 -1.21 -2.11
N ASN A 47 6.96 -0.32 -2.96
CA ASN A 47 7.79 0.69 -3.59
C ASN A 47 7.11 2.06 -3.57
N LEU A 48 7.93 3.11 -3.50
CA LEU A 48 7.46 4.51 -3.43
C LEU A 48 6.48 4.86 -4.56
N PRO A 49 6.71 4.47 -5.83
CA PRO A 49 5.74 4.71 -6.91
C PRO A 49 4.37 4.10 -6.66
N VAL A 50 4.31 2.84 -6.22
CA VAL A 50 3.05 2.12 -5.92
C VAL A 50 2.35 2.77 -4.73
N PHE A 51 3.09 3.17 -3.70
CA PHE A 51 2.53 3.88 -2.54
C PHE A 51 1.88 5.20 -2.93
N TYR A 52 2.59 6.06 -3.68
CA TYR A 52 2.05 7.34 -4.14
C TYR A 52 0.88 7.14 -5.12
N GLY A 53 0.99 6.17 -6.03
CA GLY A 53 -0.09 5.81 -6.95
C GLY A 53 -1.36 5.37 -6.23
N ALA A 54 -1.22 4.50 -5.22
CA ALA A 54 -2.33 4.07 -4.39
C ALA A 54 -2.96 5.25 -3.61
N GLY A 55 -2.15 6.18 -3.10
CA GLY A 55 -2.64 7.41 -2.48
C GLY A 55 -3.49 8.27 -3.42
N VAL A 56 -3.02 8.49 -4.65
CA VAL A 56 -3.76 9.25 -5.68
C VAL A 56 -5.07 8.56 -6.02
N VAL A 57 -5.08 7.24 -6.19
CA VAL A 57 -6.29 6.46 -6.48
C VAL A 57 -7.28 6.52 -5.31
N LEU A 58 -6.81 6.42 -4.07
CA LEU A 58 -7.66 6.51 -2.87
C LEU A 58 -8.37 7.87 -2.79
N ILE A 59 -7.63 8.97 -2.94
CA ILE A 59 -8.17 10.33 -2.90
C ILE A 59 -9.10 10.56 -4.09
N GLY A 60 -8.68 10.18 -5.29
CA GLY A 60 -9.45 10.37 -6.52
C GLY A 60 -10.79 9.63 -6.47
N THR A 61 -10.79 8.36 -6.06
CA THR A 61 -12.01 7.56 -5.94
C THR A 61 -12.97 8.11 -4.89
N PHE A 62 -12.45 8.62 -3.77
CA PHE A 62 -13.26 9.29 -2.75
C PHE A 62 -13.91 10.57 -3.27
N ILE A 63 -13.16 11.44 -3.95
CA ILE A 63 -13.69 12.68 -4.55
C ILE A 63 -14.74 12.34 -5.61
N THR A 64 -14.45 11.41 -6.52
CA THR A 64 -15.40 10.97 -7.55
C THR A 64 -16.67 10.42 -6.92
N TYR A 65 -16.57 9.64 -5.84
CA TYR A 65 -17.74 9.15 -5.10
C TYR A 65 -18.60 10.30 -4.56
N LEU A 66 -17.99 11.33 -3.96
CA LEU A 66 -18.72 12.50 -3.46
C LEU A 66 -19.45 13.26 -4.58
N LEU A 67 -18.81 13.40 -5.75
CA LEU A 67 -19.39 14.09 -6.90
C LEU A 67 -20.55 13.30 -7.53
N VAL A 68 -20.43 11.98 -7.61
CA VAL A 68 -21.42 11.09 -8.23
C VAL A 68 -22.60 10.79 -7.30
N ARG A 69 -22.40 10.84 -5.99
CA ARG A 69 -23.47 10.66 -5.00
C ARG A 69 -24.38 11.89 -4.88
N ARG A 70 -23.93 13.05 -5.37
CA ARG A 70 -24.68 14.31 -5.34
C ARG A 70 -25.87 14.27 -6.28
#